data_AF-A0A7C5WTL8-F1
#
_entry.id   AF-A0A7C5WTL8-F1
#
_cell.length_a   1.000
_cell.length_b   1.000
_cell.length_c   1.000
_cell.angle_alpha   90.00
_cell.angle_beta   90.00
_cell.angle_gamma   90.00
#
_symmetry.space_group_name_H-M   'P 1'
#
loop_
_entity.id
_entity.type
_entity.pdbx_description
1 polymer ?
#
loop_
_entity_poly.entity_id
_entity_poly.type
_entity_poly.pdbx_seq_one_letter_code
_entity_poly.pdbx_strand_id
1 'polypeptide(L)'
;MTPLEHFLAALIGLRDLYQLCHWNAPGASRYQEHLLFMRLYETASDDVDRVAERCVGLLRTRLTPRILGSLRDVWSRSTAAWPPTAGDAREATVAVTNLARDTLRQMREASKLTPGVEDLLQSTASHLEEAQYLLTEIA
;
A
#
# COMPACT_ATOMS: atom_id res chain seq x y z
N MET A 1 -17.96 -0.84 -0.04
CA MET A 1 -16.71 -0.10 0.20
C MET A 1 -16.49 0.75 -1.04
N THR A 2 -16.18 2.02 -0.90
CA THR A 2 -15.81 2.85 -2.05
C THR A 2 -14.48 2.36 -2.64
N PRO A 3 -14.16 2.64 -3.91
CA PRO A 3 -12.87 2.25 -4.49
C PRO A 3 -11.68 2.77 -3.66
N LEU A 4 -11.77 4.01 -3.16
CA LEU A 4 -10.73 4.63 -2.34
C LEU A 4 -10.58 3.97 -0.96
N GLU A 5 -11.68 3.57 -0.32
CA GLU A 5 -11.63 2.80 0.95
C GLU A 5 -10.99 1.42 0.75
N HIS A 6 -11.23 0.78 -0.39
CA HIS A 6 -10.63 -0.52 -0.71
C HIS A 6 -9.13 -0.39 -0.98
N PHE A 7 -8.75 0.63 -1.73
CA PHE A 7 -7.33 0.97 -1.94
C PHE A 7 -6.62 1.27 -0.62
N LEU A 8 -7.24 2.07 0.27
CA LEU A 8 -6.69 2.36 1.59
C LEU A 8 -6.43 1.10 2.40
N ALA A 9 -7.37 0.15 2.42
CA ALA A 9 -7.16 -1.11 3.12
C ALA A 9 -5.98 -1.90 2.55
N ALA A 10 -5.88 -2.01 1.23
CA ALA A 10 -4.75 -2.69 0.59
C ALA A 10 -3.41 -2.01 0.90
N LEU A 11 -3.38 -0.67 0.91
CA LEU A 11 -2.19 0.12 1.19
C LEU A 11 -1.72 -0.01 2.64
N ILE A 12 -2.64 -0.03 3.61
CA ILE A 12 -2.30 -0.34 5.02
C ILE A 12 -1.69 -1.74 5.13
N GLY A 13 -2.30 -2.73 4.49
CA GLY A 13 -1.77 -4.10 4.50
C GLY A 13 -0.37 -4.19 3.88
N LEU A 14 -0.10 -3.44 2.80
CA LEU A 14 1.22 -3.37 2.19
C LEU A 14 2.25 -2.69 3.10
N ARG A 15 1.88 -1.58 3.75
CA ARG A 15 2.73 -0.91 4.74
C ARG A 15 3.13 -1.88 5.85
N ASP A 16 2.16 -2.60 6.40
CA ASP A 16 2.40 -3.59 7.45
C ASP A 16 3.33 -4.71 6.95
N LEU A 17 3.12 -5.21 5.73
CA LEU A 17 3.98 -6.22 5.12
C LEU A 17 5.43 -5.75 5.01
N TYR A 18 5.67 -4.52 4.54
CA TYR A 18 7.02 -3.94 4.51
C TYR A 18 7.64 -3.86 5.90
N GLN A 19 6.87 -3.45 6.91
CA GLN A 19 7.34 -3.38 8.29
C GLN A 19 7.67 -4.77 8.85
N LEU A 20 6.88 -5.80 8.52
CA LEU A 20 7.17 -7.19 8.86
C LEU A 20 8.46 -7.67 8.20
N CYS A 21 8.66 -7.37 6.91
CA CYS A 21 9.91 -7.69 6.21
C CYS A 21 11.12 -6.98 6.86
N HIS A 22 10.97 -5.72 7.26
CA HIS A 22 11.99 -4.95 7.99
C HIS A 22 12.39 -5.63 9.31
N TRP A 23 11.43 -6.08 10.10
CA TRP A 23 11.69 -6.79 11.36
C TRP A 23 12.30 -8.19 11.13
N ASN A 24 11.96 -8.85 10.01
CA ASN A 24 12.45 -10.18 9.66
C ASN A 24 13.71 -10.19 8.76
N ALA A 25 14.40 -9.05 8.66
CA ALA A 25 15.72 -8.93 8.03
C ALA A 25 16.86 -8.78 9.07
N PRO A 26 17.04 -9.70 10.05
CA PRO A 26 18.10 -9.56 11.04
C PRO A 26 19.49 -9.86 10.45
N GLY A 27 20.50 -9.20 11.00
CA GLY A 27 21.91 -9.52 10.78
C GLY A 27 22.62 -8.62 9.76
N ALA A 28 23.95 -8.51 9.90
CA ALA A 28 24.78 -7.60 9.11
C ALA A 28 24.73 -7.89 7.60
N SER A 29 24.52 -9.15 7.20
CA SER A 29 24.37 -9.55 5.79
C SER A 29 23.07 -9.07 5.15
N ARG A 30 22.06 -8.65 5.93
CA ARG A 30 20.75 -8.18 5.44
C ARG A 30 20.45 -6.74 5.85
N TYR A 31 21.47 -5.99 6.26
CA TYR A 31 21.31 -4.60 6.70
C TYR A 31 20.75 -3.69 5.59
N GLN A 32 21.15 -3.93 4.33
CA GLN A 32 20.62 -3.19 3.19
C GLN A 32 19.13 -3.45 2.98
N GLU A 33 18.67 -4.70 3.10
CA GLU A 33 17.25 -5.04 3.05
C GLU A 33 16.48 -4.38 4.20
N HIS A 34 17.04 -4.43 5.42
CA HIS A 34 16.45 -3.78 6.60
C HIS A 34 16.22 -2.27 6.37
N LEU A 35 17.23 -1.55 5.85
CA LEU A 35 17.10 -0.14 5.51
C LEU A 35 16.15 0.12 4.33
N LEU A 36 16.15 -0.74 3.32
CA LEU A 36 15.21 -0.63 2.21
C LEU A 36 13.77 -0.77 2.70
N PHE A 37 13.44 -1.83 3.45
CA PHE A 37 12.10 -2.00 3.98
C PHE A 37 11.70 -0.89 4.95
N MET A 38 12.67 -0.28 5.66
CA MET A 38 12.42 0.92 6.47
C MET A 38 11.91 2.07 5.61
N ARG A 39 12.66 2.41 4.55
CA ARG A 39 12.27 3.42 3.58
C ARG A 39 10.87 3.13 3.00
N LEU A 40 10.62 1.87 2.61
CA LEU A 40 9.36 1.47 2.00
C LEU A 40 8.16 1.61 2.96
N TYR A 41 8.26 1.15 4.22
CA TYR A 41 7.14 1.28 5.15
C TYR A 41 6.91 2.73 5.59
N GLU A 42 7.94 3.56 5.65
CA GLU A 42 7.81 4.99 5.99
C GLU A 42 7.06 5.73 4.88
N THR A 43 7.48 5.57 3.62
CA THR A 43 6.76 6.15 2.48
C THR A 43 5.31 5.64 2.40
N ALA A 44 5.10 4.33 2.57
CA ALA A 44 3.75 3.78 2.56
C ALA A 44 2.90 4.30 3.74
N SER A 45 3.50 4.61 4.89
CA SER A 45 2.78 5.20 6.03
C SER A 45 2.29 6.62 5.72
N ASP A 46 3.12 7.42 5.07
CA ASP A 46 2.73 8.77 4.60
C ASP A 46 1.59 8.69 3.58
N ASP A 47 1.66 7.75 2.63
CA ASP A 47 0.60 7.56 1.64
C ASP A 47 -0.71 7.06 2.28
N VAL A 48 -0.64 6.14 3.27
CA VAL A 48 -1.80 5.68 4.04
C VAL A 48 -2.51 6.86 4.70
N ASP A 49 -1.77 7.73 5.38
CA ASP A 49 -2.34 8.87 6.08
C ASP A 49 -3.03 9.83 5.10
N ARG A 50 -2.34 10.20 4.01
CA ARG A 50 -2.89 11.08 2.97
C ARG A 50 -4.17 10.50 2.34
N VAL A 51 -4.19 9.21 2.01
CA VAL A 51 -5.38 8.54 1.45
C VAL A 51 -6.51 8.47 2.48
N ALA A 52 -6.21 8.16 3.75
CA ALA A 52 -7.19 8.13 4.83
C ALA A 52 -7.83 9.52 5.04
N GLU A 53 -7.03 10.58 5.08
CA GLU A 53 -7.52 11.95 5.18
C GLU A 53 -8.42 12.34 4.01
N ARG A 54 -8.14 11.87 2.78
CA ARG A 54 -9.04 12.13 1.64
C ARG A 54 -10.34 11.34 1.73
N CYS A 55 -10.29 10.09 2.20
CA CYS A 55 -11.51 9.33 2.51
C CYS A 55 -12.39 10.06 3.53
N VAL A 56 -11.81 10.60 4.61
CA VAL A 56 -12.58 11.27 5.66
C VAL A 56 -13.00 12.68 5.28
N GLY A 57 -12.04 13.50 4.85
CA GLY A 57 -12.21 14.93 4.64
C GLY A 57 -12.91 15.29 3.33
N LEU A 58 -12.50 14.70 2.21
CA LEU A 58 -13.04 15.08 0.89
C LEU A 58 -14.32 14.32 0.54
N LEU A 59 -14.39 13.02 0.84
CA LEU A 59 -15.59 12.23 0.55
C LEU A 59 -16.68 12.37 1.62
N ARG A 60 -16.38 13.06 2.74
CA ARG A 60 -17.25 13.20 3.92
C ARG A 60 -17.74 11.84 4.45
N THR A 61 -16.97 10.79 4.22
CA THR A 61 -17.29 9.44 4.66
C THR A 61 -16.54 9.13 5.94
N ARG A 62 -17.23 8.60 6.96
CA ARG A 62 -16.54 8.00 8.10
C ARG A 62 -15.96 6.67 7.65
N LEU A 63 -14.67 6.43 7.94
CA LEU A 63 -14.10 5.10 7.79
C LEU A 63 -14.95 4.13 8.62
N THR A 64 -15.47 3.10 7.96
CA THR A 64 -16.30 2.09 8.63
C THR A 64 -15.46 0.89 9.03
N PRO A 65 -15.90 0.08 10.02
CA PRO A 65 -15.21 -1.16 10.38
C PRO A 65 -15.02 -2.14 9.21
N ARG A 66 -15.69 -1.95 8.07
CA ARG A 66 -15.50 -2.74 6.86
C ARG A 66 -14.06 -2.70 6.35
N ILE A 67 -13.32 -1.61 6.57
CA ILE A 67 -11.90 -1.55 6.24
C ILE A 67 -11.14 -2.63 7.00
N LEU A 68 -11.44 -2.86 8.29
CA LEU A 68 -10.80 -3.90 9.09
C LEU A 68 -11.02 -5.31 8.51
N GLY A 69 -12.20 -5.57 7.92
CA GLY A 69 -12.47 -6.82 7.21
C GLY A 69 -11.56 -7.01 6.00
N SER A 70 -11.42 -5.97 5.17
CA SER A 70 -10.52 -6.00 4.01
C SER A 70 -9.05 -6.10 4.41
N LEU A 71 -8.64 -5.49 5.53
CA LEU A 71 -7.29 -5.63 6.07
C LEU A 71 -6.97 -7.07 6.42
N ARG A 72 -7.91 -7.77 7.07
CA ARG A 72 -7.76 -9.18 7.43
C ARG A 72 -7.54 -10.05 6.21
N ASP A 73 -8.32 -9.83 5.15
CA ASP A 73 -8.21 -10.58 3.91
C ASP A 73 -6.85 -10.34 3.24
N VAL A 74 -6.38 -9.09 3.19
CA VAL A 74 -5.05 -8.74 2.66
C VAL A 74 -3.95 -9.42 3.48
N TRP A 75 -3.99 -9.28 4.81
CA TRP A 75 -3.02 -9.91 5.71
C TRP A 75 -2.97 -11.44 5.55
N SER A 76 -4.14 -12.10 5.51
CA SER A 76 -4.19 -13.57 5.39
C SER A 76 -3.56 -14.09 4.10
N ARG A 77 -3.60 -13.30 3.02
CA ARG A 77 -2.95 -13.64 1.74
C ARG A 77 -1.46 -13.36 1.78
N SER A 78 -1.06 -12.17 2.27
CA SER A 78 0.33 -11.72 2.30
C SER A 78 1.21 -12.42 3.34
N THR A 79 0.62 -13.13 4.31
CA THR A 79 1.36 -13.84 5.38
C THR A 79 1.09 -15.34 5.41
N ALA A 80 0.53 -15.89 4.34
CA ALA A 80 0.27 -17.33 4.24
C ALA A 80 1.55 -18.17 4.36
N ALA A 81 2.69 -17.64 3.90
CA ALA A 81 4.02 -18.13 4.21
C ALA A 81 4.70 -17.16 5.22
N TRP A 82 5.33 -17.71 6.25
CA TRP A 82 5.99 -16.92 7.29
C TRP A 82 7.45 -17.36 7.51
N PRO A 83 8.41 -16.43 7.63
CA PRO A 83 8.24 -14.97 7.53
C PRO A 83 8.02 -14.51 6.06
N PRO A 84 7.40 -13.34 5.84
CA PRO A 84 7.29 -12.79 4.49
C PRO A 84 8.66 -12.48 3.90
N THR A 85 8.78 -12.66 2.59
CA THR A 85 10.01 -12.46 1.81
C THR A 85 9.94 -11.16 0.98
N ALA A 86 11.07 -10.77 0.39
CA ALA A 86 11.09 -9.68 -0.58
C ALA A 86 10.24 -9.98 -1.83
N GLY A 87 10.13 -11.25 -2.23
CA GLY A 87 9.24 -11.69 -3.29
C GLY A 87 7.77 -11.46 -2.95
N ASP A 88 7.35 -11.84 -1.73
CA ASP A 88 5.97 -11.61 -1.25
C ASP A 88 5.64 -10.12 -1.19
N ALA A 89 6.59 -9.30 -0.70
CA ALA A 89 6.47 -7.86 -0.69
C ALA A 89 6.30 -7.31 -2.11
N ARG A 90 7.12 -7.74 -3.07
CA ARG A 90 7.04 -7.32 -4.47
C ARG A 90 5.72 -7.69 -5.12
N GLU A 91 5.24 -8.92 -4.94
CA GLU A 91 3.95 -9.35 -5.48
C GLU A 91 2.81 -8.49 -4.93
N ALA A 92 2.80 -8.25 -3.63
CA ALA A 92 1.83 -7.38 -2.99
C ALA A 92 1.93 -5.93 -3.51
N THR A 93 3.13 -5.39 -3.72
CA THR A 93 3.32 -4.05 -4.31
C THR A 93 2.71 -3.97 -5.69
N VAL A 94 2.96 -4.96 -6.57
CA VAL A 94 2.38 -5.00 -7.93
C VAL A 94 0.86 -5.03 -7.86
N ALA A 95 0.29 -5.86 -6.98
CA ALA A 95 -1.16 -5.96 -6.80
C ALA A 95 -1.77 -4.61 -6.35
N VAL A 96 -1.13 -3.94 -5.40
CA VAL A 96 -1.59 -2.65 -4.86
C VAL A 96 -1.42 -1.52 -5.88
N THR A 97 -0.36 -1.53 -6.70
CA THR A 97 -0.21 -0.57 -7.81
C THR A 97 -1.31 -0.73 -8.85
N ASN A 98 -1.64 -1.96 -9.22
CA ASN A 98 -2.76 -2.21 -10.15
C ASN A 98 -4.09 -1.74 -9.54
N LEU A 99 -4.29 -1.97 -8.24
CA LEU A 99 -5.46 -1.46 -7.54
C LEU A 99 -5.50 0.07 -7.49
N ALA A 100 -4.37 0.77 -7.36
CA ALA A 100 -4.30 2.23 -7.45
C ALA A 100 -4.80 2.73 -8.81
N ARG A 101 -4.34 2.11 -9.90
CA ARG A 101 -4.76 2.43 -11.28
C ARG A 101 -6.24 2.15 -11.50
N ASP A 102 -6.74 1.01 -11.02
CA ASP A 102 -8.16 0.67 -11.10
C ASP A 102 -9.04 1.61 -10.26
N THR A 103 -8.54 2.05 -9.11
CA THR A 103 -9.21 3.04 -8.25
C THR A 103 -9.32 4.38 -8.95
N LEU A 104 -8.22 4.86 -9.57
CA LEU A 104 -8.21 6.08 -10.37
C LEU A 104 -9.23 6.00 -11.51
N ARG A 105 -9.26 4.88 -12.26
CA ARG A 105 -10.24 4.65 -13.33
C ARG A 105 -11.68 4.72 -12.81
N GLN A 106 -12.00 3.96 -11.75
CA GLN A 106 -13.34 3.93 -11.17
C GLN A 106 -13.79 5.29 -10.63
N MET A 107 -12.87 6.05 -10.01
CA MET A 107 -13.18 7.39 -9.50
C MET A 107 -13.42 8.40 -10.63
N ARG A 108 -12.68 8.29 -11.74
CA ARG A 108 -12.88 9.09 -12.95
C ARG A 108 -14.24 8.79 -13.58
N GLU A 109 -14.58 7.52 -13.78
CA GLU A 109 -15.87 7.08 -14.32
C GLU A 109 -17.05 7.54 -13.46
N ALA A 110 -16.90 7.50 -12.13
CA ALA A 110 -17.93 7.94 -11.20
C ALA A 110 -18.08 9.47 -11.09
N SER A 111 -17.28 10.27 -11.83
CA SER A 111 -17.22 11.74 -11.71
C SER A 111 -16.95 12.23 -10.27
N LYS A 112 -16.23 11.43 -9.48
CA LYS A 112 -15.85 11.72 -8.08
C LYS A 112 -14.39 12.12 -7.92
N LEU A 113 -13.67 12.26 -9.04
CA LEU A 113 -12.27 12.61 -9.06
C LEU A 113 -12.12 14.13 -8.96
N THR A 114 -11.61 14.63 -7.84
CA THR A 114 -11.12 16.01 -7.75
C THR A 114 -9.65 16.06 -8.18
N PRO A 115 -9.14 17.20 -8.65
CA PRO A 115 -7.72 17.31 -9.03
C PRO A 115 -6.76 16.87 -7.92
N GLY A 116 -7.06 17.20 -6.67
CA GLY A 116 -6.23 16.81 -5.52
C GLY A 116 -6.30 15.31 -5.18
N VAL A 117 -7.38 14.61 -5.53
CA VAL A 117 -7.44 13.15 -5.36
C VAL A 117 -6.74 12.44 -6.51
N GLU A 118 -6.84 12.99 -7.73
CA GLU A 118 -6.09 12.50 -8.88
C GLU A 118 -4.58 12.56 -8.66
N ASP A 119 -4.08 13.73 -8.24
CA ASP A 119 -2.67 13.96 -7.90
C ASP A 119 -2.19 13.00 -6.79
N LEU A 120 -2.99 12.80 -5.75
CA LEU A 120 -2.69 11.84 -4.69
C LEU A 120 -2.56 10.40 -5.23
N LEU A 121 -3.55 9.92 -5.99
CA LEU A 121 -3.52 8.56 -6.50
C LEU A 121 -2.35 8.33 -7.48
N GLN A 122 -2.01 9.35 -8.28
CA GLN A 122 -0.87 9.28 -9.19
C GLN A 122 0.47 9.28 -8.43
N SER A 123 0.64 10.16 -7.44
CA SER A 123 1.86 10.20 -6.62
C SER A 123 2.07 8.92 -5.83
N THR A 124 1.03 8.38 -5.18
CA THR A 124 1.11 7.06 -4.52
C THR A 124 1.43 5.94 -5.53
N ALA A 125 0.86 5.97 -6.74
CA ALA A 125 1.21 4.98 -7.77
C ALA A 125 2.69 5.07 -8.17
N SER A 126 3.24 6.28 -8.30
CA SER A 126 4.66 6.49 -8.58
C SER A 126 5.57 5.96 -7.46
N HIS A 127 5.23 6.19 -6.18
CA HIS A 127 5.97 5.61 -5.06
C HIS A 127 5.95 4.08 -5.09
N LEU A 128 4.81 3.48 -5.43
CA LEU A 128 4.69 2.03 -5.53
C LEU A 128 5.49 1.46 -6.73
N GLU A 129 5.56 2.18 -7.85
CA GLU A 129 6.40 1.81 -9.00
C GLU A 129 7.89 1.88 -8.64
N GLU A 130 8.32 2.90 -7.90
CA GLU A 130 9.68 2.96 -7.34
C GLU A 130 9.94 1.78 -6.39
N ALA A 131 9.00 1.46 -5.50
CA ALA A 131 9.11 0.32 -4.60
C ALA A 131 9.26 -1.01 -5.37
N GLN A 132 8.51 -1.22 -6.45
CA GLN A 132 8.64 -2.41 -7.30
C GLN A 132 10.05 -2.52 -7.92
N TYR A 133 10.59 -1.39 -8.39
CA TYR A 133 11.95 -1.35 -8.92
C TYR A 133 12.97 -1.75 -7.85
N LEU A 134 12.93 -1.11 -6.68
CA LEU A 134 13.87 -1.38 -5.59
C LEU A 134 13.77 -2.84 -5.08
N LEU A 135 12.55 -3.39 -5.01
CA LEU A 135 12.34 -4.78 -4.61
C LEU A 135 12.87 -5.77 -5.65
N THR A 136 12.96 -5.40 -6.93
CA THR A 136 13.55 -6.27 -7.96
C THR A 136 15.06 -6.43 -7.77
N GLU A 137 15.74 -5.46 -7.15
CA GLU A 137 17.17 -5.52 -6.85
C GLU A 137 17.51 -6.48 -5.69
N ILE A 138 16.51 -6.92 -4.92
CA ILE A 138 16.71 -7.76 -3.72
C ILE A 138 15.84 -9.04 -3.67
N ALA A 139 14.96 -9.27 -4.66
CA ALA A 139 14.02 -10.40 -4.71
C ALA A 139 14.41 -11.47 -5.73
#